data_AF-A0A6P5NET3-F1
#
_entry.id   AF-A0A6P5NET3-F1
#
_cell.length_a   1.000
_cell.length_b   1.000
_cell.length_c   1.000
_cell.angle_alpha   90.00
_cell.angle_beta   90.00
_cell.angle_gamma   90.00
#
_symmetry.space_group_name_H-M   'P 1'
#
loop_
_entity.id
_entity.type
_entity.pdbx_description
1 polymer ?
#
loop_
_entity_poly.entity_id
_entity_poly.type
_entity_poly.pdbx_seq_one_letter_code
_entity_poly.pdbx_strand_id
1 'polypeptide(L)'
;MIEASPFSSLEQSRSFARDLWFNKLPIQSWLDTFSAHMHLLDAITIARGDIREALLQFATKYRKKFGFGFVTSTNLRLSQQILEEVQARYQNSLQVELETASREEFILIERGLTKLWERLSRENTLDVSEETGEVVQDSMLEEDVAPDSSDEVVSKGHQPSIITFDLNKTPEENDIC
;
A
#
# COMPACT_ATOMS: atom_id res chain seq x y z
N MET A 1 6.99 -3.37 17.37
CA MET A 1 7.63 -3.49 16.04
C MET A 1 9.12 -3.78 16.17
N ILE A 2 9.92 -2.89 16.76
CA ILE A 2 11.39 -3.05 16.91
C ILE A 2 11.76 -4.35 17.63
N GLU A 3 11.12 -4.64 18.77
CA GLU A 3 11.40 -5.86 19.55
C GLU A 3 11.05 -7.17 18.81
N ALA A 4 10.20 -7.11 17.79
CA ALA A 4 9.82 -8.26 16.96
C ALA A 4 10.61 -8.33 15.65
N SER A 5 11.49 -7.36 15.41
CA SER A 5 12.38 -7.31 14.25
C SER A 5 13.57 -8.27 14.43
N PRO A 6 14.14 -8.84 13.35
CA PRO A 6 13.77 -8.68 11.95
C PRO A 6 12.52 -9.49 11.56
N PHE A 7 11.74 -8.95 10.62
CA PHE A 7 10.67 -9.69 9.94
C PHE A 7 11.21 -10.35 8.67
N SER A 8 10.82 -11.59 8.42
CA SER A 8 11.24 -12.37 7.24
C SER A 8 10.49 -11.99 5.96
N SER A 9 9.33 -11.33 6.08
CA SER A 9 8.54 -10.88 4.94
C SER A 9 7.63 -9.69 5.27
N LEU A 10 7.18 -9.01 4.22
CA LEU A 10 6.14 -7.97 4.33
C LEU A 10 4.88 -8.52 4.99
N GLU A 11 4.44 -9.73 4.63
CA GLU A 11 3.23 -10.34 5.20
C GLU A 11 3.38 -10.64 6.69
N GLN A 12 4.55 -11.11 7.12
CA GLN A 12 4.81 -11.31 8.55
C GLN A 12 4.74 -9.99 9.32
N SER A 13 5.32 -8.91 8.76
CA SER A 13 5.27 -7.58 9.39
C SER A 13 3.85 -7.00 9.46
N ARG A 14 3.04 -7.20 8.40
CA ARG A 14 1.62 -6.78 8.38
C ARG A 14 0.78 -7.57 9.37
N SER A 15 0.95 -8.89 9.42
CA SER A 15 0.25 -9.76 10.36
C SER A 15 0.56 -9.38 11.81
N PHE A 16 1.85 -9.16 12.14
CA PHE A 16 2.25 -8.69 13.45
C PHE A 16 1.67 -7.29 13.78
N ALA A 17 1.71 -6.35 12.85
CA ALA A 17 1.14 -5.02 13.04
C ALA A 17 -0.38 -5.06 13.24
N ARG A 18 -1.08 -5.95 12.53
CA ARG A 18 -2.53 -6.16 12.65
C ARG A 18 -2.91 -6.63 14.04
N ASP A 19 -2.24 -7.69 14.52
CA ASP A 19 -2.46 -8.21 15.86
C ASP A 19 -2.13 -7.18 16.94
N LEU A 20 -1.00 -6.47 16.77
CA LEU A 20 -0.63 -5.38 17.67
C LEU A 20 -1.71 -4.30 17.73
N TRP A 21 -2.15 -3.80 16.57
CA TRP A 21 -3.10 -2.70 16.45
C TRP A 21 -4.49 -3.06 16.99
N PHE A 22 -5.04 -4.22 16.58
CA PHE A 22 -6.42 -4.56 16.90
C PHE A 22 -6.61 -5.30 18.23
N ASN A 23 -5.60 -6.06 18.70
CA ASN A 23 -5.78 -6.97 19.84
C ASN A 23 -4.95 -6.58 21.06
N LYS A 24 -3.81 -5.89 20.89
CA LYS A 24 -2.85 -5.63 21.99
C LYS A 24 -2.79 -4.18 22.41
N LEU A 25 -2.95 -3.23 21.49
CA LEU A 25 -2.94 -1.81 21.83
C LEU A 25 -4.24 -1.38 22.51
N PRO A 26 -4.17 -0.58 23.58
CA PRO A 26 -5.36 -0.03 24.20
C PRO A 26 -6.02 1.02 23.29
N ILE A 27 -7.31 1.26 23.49
CA ILE A 27 -8.10 2.27 22.75
C ILE A 27 -7.43 3.66 22.80
N GLN A 28 -6.76 4.00 23.91
CA GLN A 28 -6.05 5.27 24.03
C GLN A 28 -4.98 5.44 22.94
N SER A 29 -4.25 4.37 22.60
CA SER A 29 -3.26 4.42 21.53
C SER A 29 -3.89 4.72 20.16
N TRP A 30 -5.11 4.24 19.91
CA TRP A 30 -5.85 4.62 18.71
C TRP A 30 -6.21 6.10 18.72
N LEU A 31 -6.77 6.60 19.83
CA LEU A 31 -7.17 8.01 19.96
C LEU A 31 -5.99 8.98 19.83
N ASP A 32 -4.84 8.64 20.39
CA ASP A 32 -3.61 9.41 20.27
C ASP A 32 -3.16 9.48 18.81
N THR A 33 -3.22 8.34 18.10
CA THR A 33 -2.89 8.25 16.68
C THR A 33 -3.84 9.08 15.82
N PHE A 34 -5.16 8.95 16.04
CA PHE A 34 -6.16 9.73 15.30
C PHE A 34 -6.01 11.24 15.51
N SER A 35 -5.57 11.63 16.70
CA SER A 35 -5.36 13.03 17.06
C SER A 35 -4.12 13.64 16.39
N ALA A 36 -3.14 12.81 16.02
CA ALA A 36 -1.98 13.24 15.25
C ALA A 36 -2.33 13.52 13.78
N HIS A 37 -3.41 12.93 13.27
CA HIS A 37 -3.84 13.09 11.89
C HIS A 37 -4.68 14.33 11.65
N MET A 38 -4.35 15.07 10.60
CA MET A 38 -5.04 16.29 10.19
C MET A 38 -5.73 16.12 8.83
N HIS A 39 -6.19 14.91 8.48
CA HIS A 39 -6.67 14.57 7.13
C HIS A 39 -7.74 15.51 6.56
N LEU A 40 -8.72 15.94 7.37
CA LEU A 40 -9.70 16.94 6.91
C LEU A 40 -9.05 18.29 6.61
N LEU A 41 -8.09 18.72 7.42
CA LEU A 41 -7.38 19.99 7.22
C LEU A 41 -6.47 19.91 6.00
N ASP A 42 -5.79 18.79 5.78
CA ASP A 42 -5.00 18.56 4.58
C ASP A 42 -5.89 18.56 3.33
N ALA A 43 -7.04 17.88 3.37
CA ALA A 43 -8.02 17.90 2.28
C ALA A 43 -8.55 19.32 2.00
N ILE A 44 -8.79 20.13 3.05
CA ILE A 44 -9.22 21.54 2.93
C ILE A 44 -8.20 22.40 2.19
N THR A 45 -6.89 22.14 2.34
CA THR A 45 -5.85 22.90 1.61
C THR A 45 -5.89 22.65 0.10
N ILE A 46 -6.40 21.50 -0.32
CA ILE A 46 -6.46 21.08 -1.73
C ILE A 46 -7.83 21.42 -2.35
N ALA A 47 -8.90 21.30 -1.56
CA ALA A 47 -10.27 21.51 -2.00
C ALA A 47 -10.54 22.96 -2.45
N ARG A 48 -11.54 23.13 -3.33
CA ARG A 48 -11.98 24.44 -3.85
C ARG A 48 -13.49 24.58 -3.73
N GLY A 49 -13.97 25.82 -3.79
CA GLY A 49 -15.40 26.13 -3.82
C GLY A 49 -16.17 25.65 -2.59
N ASP A 50 -17.40 25.20 -2.85
CA ASP A 50 -18.36 24.66 -1.90
C ASP A 50 -17.86 23.44 -1.12
N ILE A 51 -17.11 22.55 -1.78
CA ILE A 51 -16.51 21.36 -1.14
C ILE A 51 -15.60 21.79 0.01
N ARG A 52 -14.77 22.82 -0.19
CA ARG A 52 -13.85 23.32 0.84
C ARG A 52 -14.61 23.87 2.05
N GLU A 53 -15.67 24.64 1.81
CA GLU A 53 -16.52 25.19 2.88
C GLU A 53 -17.23 24.08 3.66
N ALA A 54 -17.74 23.07 2.98
CA ALA A 54 -18.38 21.93 3.61
C ALA A 54 -17.38 21.12 4.47
N LEU A 55 -16.17 20.85 3.96
CA LEU A 55 -15.11 20.18 4.73
C LEU A 55 -14.71 20.99 5.98
N LEU A 56 -14.60 22.32 5.88
CA LEU A 56 -14.32 23.19 7.03
C LEU A 56 -15.39 23.06 8.13
N GLN A 57 -16.66 23.02 7.74
CA GLN A 57 -17.74 22.80 8.69
C GLN A 57 -17.63 21.43 9.36
N PHE A 58 -17.34 20.39 8.58
CA PHE A 58 -17.21 19.03 9.12
C PHE A 58 -15.98 18.84 10.00
N ALA A 59 -14.86 19.51 9.73
CA ALA A 59 -13.67 19.47 10.58
C ALA A 59 -13.98 19.85 12.04
N THR A 60 -14.85 20.85 12.23
CA THR A 60 -15.30 21.28 13.56
C THR A 60 -16.40 20.37 14.11
N LYS A 61 -17.43 20.07 13.30
CA LYS A 61 -18.58 19.25 13.72
C LYS A 61 -18.17 17.84 14.14
N TYR A 62 -17.32 17.20 13.33
CA TYR A 62 -16.86 15.83 13.56
C TYR A 62 -16.10 15.73 14.88
N ARG A 63 -15.08 16.58 15.09
CA ARG A 63 -14.29 16.57 16.33
C ARG A 63 -15.15 16.86 17.56
N LYS A 64 -16.12 17.78 17.45
CA LYS A 64 -17.07 18.07 18.53
C LYS A 64 -17.96 16.88 18.86
N LYS A 65 -18.40 16.11 17.86
CA LYS A 65 -19.28 14.95 18.06
C LYS A 65 -18.53 13.74 18.63
N PHE A 66 -17.39 13.38 18.04
CA PHE A 66 -16.72 12.11 18.35
C PHE A 66 -15.53 12.25 19.31
N GLY A 67 -14.99 13.45 19.49
CA GLY A 67 -13.88 13.72 20.41
C GLY A 67 -12.49 13.45 19.83
N PHE A 68 -12.37 12.92 18.61
CA PHE A 68 -11.10 12.64 17.93
C PHE A 68 -11.07 13.16 16.48
N GLY A 69 -9.89 13.12 15.85
CA GLY A 69 -9.68 13.55 14.47
C GLY A 69 -10.26 12.58 13.44
N PHE A 70 -10.79 13.11 12.33
CA PHE A 70 -11.29 12.25 11.25
C PHE A 70 -10.13 11.54 10.55
N VAL A 71 -10.20 10.22 10.50
CA VAL A 71 -9.21 9.37 9.84
C VAL A 71 -9.82 8.74 8.58
N THR A 72 -9.15 8.89 7.44
CA THR A 72 -9.53 8.28 6.17
C THR A 72 -8.28 7.84 5.41
N SER A 73 -8.38 6.72 4.71
CA SER A 73 -7.39 6.24 3.76
C SER A 73 -7.65 6.74 2.32
N THR A 74 -8.72 7.52 2.12
CA THR A 74 -9.03 8.15 0.83
C THR A 74 -7.93 9.13 0.43
N ASN A 75 -7.61 9.18 -0.87
CA ASN A 75 -6.61 10.10 -1.39
C ASN A 75 -7.05 11.56 -1.15
N LEU A 76 -6.20 12.37 -0.52
CA LEU A 76 -6.48 13.77 -0.17
C LEU A 76 -6.86 14.66 -1.37
N ARG A 77 -6.47 14.27 -2.59
CA ARG A 77 -6.86 14.96 -3.84
C ARG A 77 -8.32 14.70 -4.26
N LEU A 78 -8.97 13.70 -3.67
CA LEU A 78 -10.36 13.33 -3.93
C LEU A 78 -11.27 13.96 -2.87
N SER A 79 -11.20 15.29 -2.73
CA SER A 79 -11.89 16.03 -1.67
C SER A 79 -13.42 15.83 -1.66
N GLN A 80 -14.03 15.58 -2.82
CA GLN A 80 -15.46 15.23 -2.93
C GLN A 80 -15.77 13.90 -2.24
N GLN A 81 -14.94 12.87 -2.47
CA GLN A 81 -15.13 11.57 -1.83
C GLN A 81 -14.92 11.67 -0.32
N ILE A 82 -13.93 12.44 0.13
CA ILE A 82 -13.70 12.69 1.56
C ILE A 82 -14.91 13.40 2.19
N LEU A 83 -15.53 14.34 1.47
CA LEU A 83 -16.74 15.03 1.94
C LEU A 83 -17.93 14.06 2.08
N GLU A 84 -18.15 13.20 1.09
CA GLU A 84 -19.21 12.18 1.14
C GLU A 84 -18.98 11.18 2.28
N GLU A 85 -17.72 10.77 2.47
CA GLU A 85 -17.31 9.85 3.51
C GLU A 85 -17.56 10.45 4.91
N VAL A 86 -17.11 11.68 5.17
CA VAL A 86 -17.34 12.34 6.46
C VAL A 86 -18.82 12.62 6.69
N GLN A 87 -19.60 12.92 5.65
CA GLN A 87 -21.05 13.11 5.76
C GLN A 87 -21.76 11.83 6.18
N ALA A 88 -21.43 10.71 5.54
CA ALA A 88 -21.99 9.40 5.86
C ALA A 88 -21.60 8.95 7.27
N ARG A 89 -20.30 9.03 7.59
CA ARG A 89 -19.74 8.63 8.89
C ARG A 89 -20.18 9.53 10.03
N TYR A 90 -20.53 10.79 9.75
CA TYR A 90 -21.12 11.66 10.76
C TYR A 90 -22.45 11.14 11.29
N GLN A 91 -23.14 10.22 10.62
CA GLN A 91 -24.36 9.58 11.13
C GLN A 91 -24.08 8.41 12.09
N ASN A 92 -22.83 7.93 12.17
CA ASN A 92 -22.47 6.79 13.01
C ASN A 92 -22.65 7.08 14.51
N SER A 93 -22.84 6.00 15.28
CA SER A 93 -22.63 6.00 16.72
C SER A 93 -21.14 6.09 17.05
N LEU A 94 -20.78 6.52 18.26
CA LEU A 94 -19.38 6.66 18.66
C LEU A 94 -18.61 5.34 18.54
N GLN A 95 -19.20 4.22 18.95
CA GLN A 95 -18.56 2.92 18.89
C GLN A 95 -18.27 2.48 17.45
N VAL A 96 -19.27 2.61 16.56
CA VAL A 96 -19.11 2.27 15.14
C VAL A 96 -18.03 3.15 14.51
N GLU A 97 -18.05 4.45 14.80
CA GLU A 97 -17.07 5.38 14.22
C GLU A 97 -15.65 5.14 14.73
N LEU A 98 -15.49 4.79 16.00
CA LEU A 98 -14.21 4.41 16.59
C LEU A 98 -13.60 3.19 15.87
N GLU A 99 -14.42 2.16 15.61
CA GLU A 99 -13.99 0.99 14.86
C GLU A 99 -13.68 1.30 13.39
N THR A 100 -14.51 2.12 12.74
CA THR A 100 -14.26 2.58 11.36
C THR A 100 -12.94 3.36 11.26
N ALA A 101 -12.71 4.33 12.14
CA ALA A 101 -11.47 5.10 12.16
C ALA A 101 -10.24 4.21 12.42
N SER A 102 -10.37 3.20 13.28
CA SER A 102 -9.31 2.22 13.54
C SER A 102 -8.96 1.39 12.30
N ARG A 103 -9.96 1.01 11.50
CA ARG A 103 -9.74 0.29 10.23
C ARG A 103 -9.09 1.19 9.18
N GLU A 104 -9.54 2.43 9.04
CA GLU A 104 -8.93 3.40 8.13
C GLU A 104 -7.46 3.66 8.49
N GLU A 105 -7.17 3.81 9.78
CA GLU A 105 -5.80 3.98 10.27
C GLU A 105 -4.93 2.77 9.93
N PHE A 106 -5.46 1.56 10.12
CA PHE A 106 -4.71 0.36 9.80
C PHE A 106 -4.38 0.24 8.30
N ILE A 107 -5.27 0.68 7.41
CA ILE A 107 -4.97 0.77 5.97
C ILE A 107 -3.78 1.69 5.72
N LEU A 108 -3.68 2.82 6.44
CA LEU A 108 -2.53 3.73 6.34
C LEU A 108 -1.24 3.07 6.85
N ILE A 109 -1.30 2.34 7.97
CA ILE A 109 -0.18 1.56 8.52
C ILE A 109 0.30 0.53 7.50
N GLU A 110 -0.60 -0.26 6.90
CA GLU A 110 -0.24 -1.28 5.90
C GLU A 110 0.41 -0.67 4.65
N ARG A 111 -0.11 0.46 4.16
CA ARG A 111 0.52 1.20 3.05
C ARG A 111 1.91 1.71 3.44
N GLY A 112 2.08 2.18 4.67
CA GLY A 112 3.38 2.58 5.22
C GLY A 112 4.39 1.43 5.22
N LEU A 113 3.99 0.27 5.73
CA LEU A 113 4.82 -0.95 5.73
C LEU A 113 5.22 -1.38 4.32
N THR A 114 4.29 -1.31 3.37
CA THR A 114 4.55 -1.64 1.96
C THR A 114 5.63 -0.74 1.38
N LYS A 115 5.49 0.58 1.56
CA LYS A 115 6.47 1.56 1.07
C LYS A 115 7.85 1.38 1.71
N LEU A 116 7.90 1.03 3.00
CA LEU A 116 9.17 0.75 3.68
C LEU A 116 9.86 -0.49 3.10
N TRP A 117 9.11 -1.57 2.88
CA TRP A 117 9.66 -2.79 2.27
C TRP A 117 10.14 -2.56 0.84
N GLU A 118 9.38 -1.83 0.02
CA GLU A 118 9.82 -1.45 -1.33
C GLU A 118 11.13 -0.66 -1.34
N ARG A 119 11.35 0.19 -0.32
CA ARG A 119 12.62 0.92 -0.15
C ARG A 119 13.76 0.00 0.23
N LEU A 120 13.56 -0.86 1.23
CA LEU A 120 14.56 -1.83 1.69
C LEU A 120 14.99 -2.77 0.56
N SER A 121 14.05 -3.23 -0.28
CA SER A 121 14.37 -4.08 -1.42
C SER A 121 15.23 -3.37 -2.48
N ARG A 122 15.03 -2.07 -2.73
CA ARG A 122 15.88 -1.30 -3.66
C ARG A 122 17.28 -1.06 -3.12
N GLU A 123 17.40 -0.82 -1.82
CA GLU A 123 18.70 -0.59 -1.17
C GLU A 123 19.55 -1.88 -1.19
N ASN A 124 18.95 -3.04 -0.92
CA ASN A 124 19.65 -4.33 -1.01
C ASN A 124 20.12 -4.69 -2.43
N THR A 125 19.51 -4.16 -3.49
CA THR A 125 19.94 -4.43 -4.87
C THR A 125 21.15 -3.62 -5.33
N LEU A 126 21.46 -2.50 -4.67
CA LEU A 126 22.62 -1.67 -5.02
C LEU A 126 23.92 -2.19 -4.39
N ASP A 127 23.83 -2.74 -3.19
CA ASP A 127 24.98 -3.26 -2.43
C ASP A 127 25.56 -4.56 -3.03
N VAL A 128 24.76 -5.32 -3.79
CA VAL A 128 25.20 -6.56 -4.46
C VAL A 128 25.97 -6.31 -5.76
N SER A 129 25.88 -5.10 -6.35
CA SER A 129 26.51 -4.81 -7.64
C SER A 129 27.97 -4.34 -7.53
N GLU A 130 28.44 -3.90 -6.36
CA GLU A 130 29.81 -3.40 -6.18
C GLU A 130 30.83 -4.51 -5.86
N GLU A 131 30.37 -5.74 -5.60
CA GLU A 131 31.23 -6.90 -5.34
C GLU A 131 31.29 -7.88 -6.53
N THR A 132 31.42 -7.36 -7.76
CA THR A 132 31.91 -8.15 -8.90
C THR A 132 33.16 -7.50 -9.45
N GLY A 133 34.24 -7.61 -8.68
CA GLY A 133 35.58 -7.21 -9.09
C GLY A 133 36.02 -7.98 -10.33
N GLU A 134 36.16 -7.23 -11.43
CA GLU A 134 37.29 -7.30 -12.36
C GLU A 134 37.71 -8.71 -12.84
N VAL A 135 37.06 -9.20 -13.90
CA VAL A 135 37.70 -10.16 -14.82
C VAL A 135 38.22 -9.37 -16.02
N VAL A 136 39.55 -9.20 -16.02
CA VAL A 136 40.38 -8.69 -17.11
C VAL A 136 40.01 -9.39 -18.41
N GLN A 137 39.53 -8.63 -19.39
CA GLN A 137 39.45 -9.10 -20.77
C GLN A 137 40.86 -9.14 -21.34
N ASP A 138 41.35 -10.34 -21.62
CA ASP A 138 42.53 -10.51 -22.48
C ASP A 138 42.06 -10.81 -23.90
N SER A 139 42.53 -9.98 -24.82
CA SER A 139 42.11 -9.89 -26.20
C SER A 139 43.06 -10.71 -27.05
N MET A 140 42.55 -11.68 -27.81
CA MET A 140 43.24 -12.20 -29.00
C MET A 140 42.25 -12.32 -30.14
N LEU A 141 42.47 -11.47 -31.15
CA LEU A 141 41.90 -11.58 -32.49
C LEU A 141 42.55 -12.77 -33.20
N GLU A 142 41.79 -13.47 -34.06
CA GLU A 142 42.10 -13.59 -35.49
C GLU A 142 40.89 -14.13 -36.29
N GLU A 143 40.81 -13.58 -37.51
CA GLU A 143 40.13 -13.94 -38.78
C GLU A 143 39.94 -15.46 -39.04
N ASP A 144 39.07 -15.99 -39.90
CA ASP A 144 38.26 -15.52 -41.04
C ASP A 144 37.27 -16.67 -41.41
N VAL A 145 36.42 -16.43 -42.42
CA VAL A 145 35.67 -17.36 -43.31
C VAL A 145 34.16 -17.38 -43.11
N ALA A 146 33.50 -16.73 -44.07
CA ALA A 146 32.05 -16.64 -44.28
C ALA A 146 31.49 -17.88 -45.03
N PRO A 147 30.23 -17.84 -45.52
CA PRO A 147 29.04 -18.29 -44.81
C PRO A 147 28.41 -19.50 -45.52
N ASP A 148 27.39 -20.09 -44.89
CA ASP A 148 26.22 -20.76 -45.49
C ASP A 148 25.87 -22.04 -44.74
N SER A 149 24.73 -22.00 -44.04
CA SER A 149 23.88 -23.16 -43.78
C SER A 149 22.62 -22.65 -43.12
N SER A 150 21.55 -22.61 -43.91
CA SER A 150 20.17 -22.72 -43.43
C SER A 150 20.06 -23.66 -42.24
N ASP A 151 19.28 -23.26 -41.24
CA ASP A 151 18.24 -24.14 -40.71
C ASP A 151 17.17 -23.32 -39.97
N GLU A 152 15.94 -23.53 -40.39
CA GLU A 152 14.73 -23.06 -39.74
C GLU A 152 14.66 -23.63 -38.31
N VAL A 153 14.60 -22.75 -37.30
CA VAL A 153 14.18 -23.15 -35.96
C VAL A 153 12.94 -22.35 -35.58
N VAL A 154 11.83 -23.08 -35.58
CA VAL A 154 10.50 -22.74 -35.10
C VAL A 154 10.56 -21.92 -33.81
N SER A 155 10.07 -20.68 -33.88
CA SER A 155 9.71 -19.88 -32.72
C SER A 155 8.51 -20.53 -32.02
N LYS A 156 8.76 -21.29 -30.95
CA LYS A 156 7.71 -21.64 -29.99
C LYS A 156 7.49 -20.42 -29.10
N GLY A 157 6.50 -19.61 -29.47
CA GLY A 157 5.96 -18.59 -28.59
C GLY A 157 5.52 -19.21 -27.27
N HIS A 158 6.08 -18.73 -26.17
CA HIS A 158 5.46 -18.92 -24.86
C HIS A 158 4.27 -17.97 -24.79
N GLN A 159 3.07 -18.51 -24.95
CA GLN A 159 1.85 -17.82 -24.55
C GLN A 159 1.85 -17.77 -23.01
N PRO A 160 1.81 -16.61 -22.37
CA PRO A 160 1.51 -16.56 -20.94
C PRO A 160 0.05 -17.00 -20.78
N SER A 161 -0.17 -18.13 -20.10
CA SER A 161 -1.50 -18.55 -19.70
C SER A 161 -2.12 -17.46 -18.83
N ILE A 162 -3.04 -16.69 -19.41
CA ILE A 162 -3.86 -15.73 -18.66
C ILE A 162 -4.80 -16.56 -17.80
N ILE A 163 -4.51 -16.64 -16.50
CA ILE A 163 -5.45 -17.19 -15.53
C ILE A 163 -6.57 -16.17 -15.37
N THR A 164 -7.70 -16.40 -16.02
CA THR A 164 -8.93 -15.62 -15.83
C THR A 164 -9.64 -16.11 -14.57
N PHE A 165 -9.62 -15.30 -13.52
CA PHE A 165 -10.43 -15.53 -12.31
C PHE A 165 -11.87 -15.04 -12.54
N ASP A 166 -12.83 -15.97 -12.50
CA ASP A 166 -14.25 -15.64 -12.46
C ASP A 166 -14.70 -15.45 -11.01
N LEU A 167 -15.16 -14.24 -10.69
CA LEU A 167 -15.58 -13.85 -9.33
C LEU A 167 -16.90 -14.49 -8.89
N ASN A 168 -17.60 -15.20 -9.78
CA ASN A 168 -18.84 -15.90 -9.45
C ASN A 168 -18.62 -17.37 -9.07
N LYS A 169 -17.37 -17.86 -9.08
CA LYS A 169 -17.02 -19.25 -8.80
C LYS A 169 -16.22 -19.39 -7.50
N THR A 170 -16.34 -20.55 -6.85
CA THR A 170 -15.58 -20.88 -5.65
C THR A 170 -14.13 -21.25 -6.01
N PRO A 171 -13.17 -21.11 -5.07
CA PRO A 171 -11.75 -21.32 -5.35
C PRO A 171 -11.42 -22.72 -5.90
N GLU A 172 -12.16 -23.75 -5.50
CA GLU A 172 -11.98 -25.13 -5.97
C GLU A 172 -12.35 -25.32 -7.45
N GLU A 173 -13.18 -24.45 -8.03
CA GLU A 173 -13.57 -24.50 -9.45
C GLU A 173 -12.58 -23.77 -10.37
N ASN A 174 -11.69 -22.95 -9.82
CA ASN A 174 -10.70 -22.18 -10.59
C ASN A 174 -9.35 -22.93 -10.77
N ASP A 175 -9.18 -24.10 -10.17
CA ASP A 175 -7.95 -24.91 -10.19
C ASP A 175 -7.96 -26.07 -11.20
N ILE A 176 -8.76 -25.99 -12.27
CA ILE A 176 -8.71 -26.97 -13.37
C ILE A 176 -8.29 -26.27 -14.68
N CYS A 177 -6.98 -26.07 -14.84
CA CYS A 177 -6.26 -26.28 -16.10
C CYS A 177 -4.74 -26.24 -15.87
#